data_AF-A0A950AJF2-F1
#
_entry.id   AF-A0A950AJF2-F1
#
_cell.length_a   1.000
_cell.length_b   1.000
_cell.length_c   1.000
_cell.angle_alpha   90.00
_cell.angle_beta   90.00
_cell.angle_gamma   90.00
#
_symmetry.space_group_name_H-M   'P 1'
#
loop_
_entity.id
_entity.type
_entity.pdbx_description
1 polymer ?
#
loop_
_entity_poly.entity_id
_entity_poly.type
_entity_poly.pdbx_seq_one_letter_code
_entity_poly.pdbx_strand_id
1 'polypeptide(L)'
;MGRPAVGSLPRDRRPGRRATPDVSRLDQAGGCYEAVAEALALVSGTLDDRRGHPKALERGLSLVAEAQSALRTALQLLHAPEDPDQLRVFEWLKATAAWHHVFIKRFMRADDPADPARWGDLLSRVEREQSRQGRAGRPSRSSSAIERLRALRHALRKGEDAGEGWRAVIEAVDEIVEQGTPPSNREIRDLLLPVLDEIPEREDLPNGFRLVLREIDRFLATRPGLSSATVAPEPGAEVKAAARLLGGKAVVLIGGSRRREAQESLKRALGLKELIWVETKEHQSVGSFEPAIARPDVALILLAIRWSSHAFGDVRQYCDRLGKPLVRLPGGYSPNQVAAQILSQTSGQFGDG
;
A
#
# COMPACT_ATOMS: atom_id res chain seq x y z
N MET A 1 -10.35 -9.46 77.85
CA MET A 1 -10.00 -8.35 76.93
C MET A 1 -9.02 -8.85 75.91
N GLY A 2 -9.20 -8.51 74.62
CA GLY A 2 -8.22 -8.78 73.55
C GLY A 2 -8.80 -9.53 72.35
N ARG A 3 -9.60 -8.86 71.51
CA ARG A 3 -9.91 -9.32 70.15
C ARG A 3 -8.66 -9.20 69.27
N PRO A 4 -8.33 -10.17 68.41
CA PRO A 4 -7.24 -10.02 67.45
C PRO A 4 -7.68 -9.17 66.25
N ALA A 5 -6.75 -8.33 65.80
CA ALA A 5 -6.92 -7.35 64.74
C ALA A 5 -7.10 -8.00 63.36
N VAL A 6 -8.02 -7.44 62.59
CA VAL A 6 -8.31 -7.76 61.19
C VAL A 6 -7.12 -7.31 60.33
N GLY A 7 -6.45 -8.26 59.68
CA GLY A 7 -5.39 -8.01 58.71
C GLY A 7 -5.96 -7.43 57.42
N SER A 8 -5.60 -6.18 57.13
CA SER A 8 -5.91 -5.48 55.87
C SER A 8 -5.13 -6.11 54.70
N LEU A 9 -5.86 -6.69 53.75
CA LEU A 9 -5.34 -7.10 52.45
C LEU A 9 -4.98 -5.87 51.59
N PRO A 10 -3.79 -5.80 50.97
CA PRO A 10 -3.53 -4.76 49.98
C PRO A 10 -4.26 -5.10 48.67
N ARG A 11 -5.36 -4.38 48.44
CA ARG A 11 -5.97 -4.19 47.11
C ARG A 11 -5.14 -3.16 46.34
N ASP A 12 -4.27 -3.59 45.43
CA ASP A 12 -4.14 -2.95 44.11
C ASP A 12 -3.27 -3.83 43.18
N ARG A 13 -3.90 -4.76 42.45
CA ARG A 13 -3.31 -5.31 41.21
C ARG A 13 -4.11 -4.74 40.06
N ARG A 14 -3.74 -3.53 39.62
CA ARG A 14 -4.16 -3.03 38.32
C ARG A 14 -3.59 -3.98 37.24
N PRO A 15 -4.41 -4.49 36.31
CA PRO A 15 -3.90 -5.26 35.19
C PRO A 15 -2.95 -4.38 34.39
N GLY A 16 -1.74 -4.89 34.14
CA GLY A 16 -0.69 -4.21 33.42
C GLY A 16 -1.22 -3.61 32.14
N ARG A 17 -1.07 -2.29 32.01
CA ARG A 17 -1.14 -1.56 30.74
C ARG A 17 -0.33 -2.38 29.74
N ARG A 18 -0.96 -2.94 28.70
CA ARG A 18 -0.24 -3.57 27.59
C ARG A 18 0.80 -2.54 27.13
N ALA A 19 2.08 -2.87 27.30
CA ALA A 19 3.16 -2.03 26.82
C ALA A 19 2.87 -1.75 25.35
N THR A 20 2.80 -0.48 24.96
CA THR A 20 2.77 -0.09 23.56
C THR A 20 3.93 -0.82 22.86
N PRO A 21 3.68 -1.59 21.79
CA PRO A 21 4.75 -2.28 21.10
C PRO A 21 5.82 -1.26 20.73
N ASP A 22 7.06 -1.59 21.05
CA ASP A 22 8.22 -0.78 20.75
C ASP A 22 8.29 -0.61 19.23
N VAL A 23 7.85 0.55 18.73
CA VAL A 23 7.72 0.85 17.30
C VAL A 23 9.05 0.63 16.58
N SER A 24 10.17 0.83 17.27
CA SER A 24 11.50 0.58 16.73
C SER A 24 11.74 -0.90 16.42
N ARG A 25 11.20 -1.82 17.21
CA ARG A 25 11.35 -3.27 16.97
C ARG A 25 10.49 -3.76 15.80
N LEU A 26 9.31 -3.16 15.64
CA LEU A 26 8.46 -3.43 14.47
C LEU A 26 9.09 -2.91 13.18
N ASP A 27 9.72 -1.73 13.24
CA ASP A 27 10.48 -1.17 12.12
C ASP A 27 11.69 -2.04 11.75
N GLN A 28 12.44 -2.52 12.76
CA GLN A 28 13.54 -3.47 12.56
C GLN A 28 13.08 -4.76 11.89
N ALA A 29 11.96 -5.35 12.34
CA ALA A 29 11.40 -6.55 11.72
C ALA A 29 10.98 -6.28 10.25
N GLY A 30 10.30 -5.16 10.00
CA GLY A 30 9.93 -4.74 8.65
C GLY A 30 11.14 -4.58 7.73
N GLY A 31 12.18 -3.88 8.19
CA GLY A 31 13.43 -3.71 7.45
C GLY A 31 14.18 -5.03 7.22
N CYS A 32 14.11 -5.98 8.14
CA CYS A 32 14.69 -7.31 7.94
C CYS A 32 13.92 -8.14 6.89
N TYR A 33 12.59 -8.04 6.82
CA TYR A 33 11.82 -8.66 5.73
C TYR A 33 12.20 -8.08 4.37
N GLU A 34 12.36 -6.76 4.29
CA GLU A 34 12.82 -6.09 3.07
C GLU A 34 14.23 -6.55 2.68
N ALA A 35 15.15 -6.64 3.64
CA ALA A 35 16.51 -7.13 3.39
C ALA A 35 16.54 -8.59 2.90
N VAL A 36 15.67 -9.47 3.42
CA VAL A 36 15.54 -10.86 2.95
C VAL A 36 15.04 -10.88 1.51
N ALA A 37 14.00 -10.12 1.19
CA ALA A 37 13.44 -10.06 -0.16
C ALA A 37 14.48 -9.58 -1.19
N GLU A 38 15.19 -8.49 -0.90
CA GLU A 38 16.19 -7.92 -1.80
C GLU A 38 17.42 -8.83 -1.98
N ALA A 39 17.88 -9.48 -0.90
CA ALA A 39 18.99 -10.43 -0.97
C ALA A 39 18.62 -11.70 -1.77
N LEU A 40 17.38 -12.19 -1.64
CA LEU A 40 16.88 -13.32 -2.44
C LEU A 40 16.74 -12.95 -3.91
N ALA A 41 16.25 -11.76 -4.22
CA ALA A 41 16.16 -11.26 -5.60
C ALA A 41 17.55 -11.19 -6.26
N LEU A 42 18.56 -10.69 -5.53
CA LEU A 42 19.95 -10.66 -5.97
C LEU A 42 20.48 -12.07 -6.31
N VAL A 43 20.26 -13.05 -5.44
CA VAL A 43 20.74 -14.43 -5.67
C VAL A 43 19.98 -15.11 -6.81
N SER A 44 18.66 -14.90 -6.90
CA SER A 44 17.84 -15.48 -7.97
C SER A 44 18.34 -15.03 -9.35
N GLY A 45 18.63 -13.73 -9.52
CA GLY A 45 19.23 -13.22 -10.74
C GLY A 45 20.61 -13.82 -11.04
N THR A 46 21.40 -14.17 -10.01
CA THR A 46 22.70 -14.81 -10.18
C THR A 46 22.58 -16.29 -10.59
N LEU A 47 21.57 -17.00 -10.09
CA LEU A 47 21.32 -18.41 -10.40
C LEU A 47 20.76 -18.60 -11.83
N ASP A 48 19.96 -17.64 -12.31
CA ASP A 48 19.40 -17.67 -13.66
C ASP A 48 20.45 -17.35 -14.75
N ASP A 49 21.54 -16.67 -14.40
CA ASP A 49 22.62 -16.36 -15.33
C ASP A 49 23.56 -17.56 -15.53
N ARG A 50 23.48 -18.20 -16.71
CA ARG A 50 24.34 -19.33 -17.12
C ARG A 50 25.83 -18.98 -17.19
N ARG A 51 26.21 -17.70 -17.14
CA ARG A 51 27.61 -17.23 -17.07
C ARG A 51 28.01 -16.74 -15.67
N GLY A 52 27.15 -16.94 -14.68
CA GLY A 52 27.29 -16.42 -13.32
C GLY A 52 28.67 -16.70 -12.72
N HIS A 53 29.32 -15.66 -12.21
CA HIS A 53 30.60 -15.77 -11.53
C HIS A 53 30.41 -16.45 -10.16
N PRO A 54 31.11 -17.56 -9.84
CA PRO A 54 30.97 -18.26 -8.55
C PRO A 54 31.12 -17.36 -7.32
N LYS A 55 31.99 -16.33 -7.42
CA LYS A 55 32.20 -15.33 -6.38
C LYS A 55 31.00 -14.40 -6.16
N ALA A 56 30.20 -14.14 -7.19
CA ALA A 56 28.99 -13.33 -7.07
C ALA A 56 27.89 -14.10 -6.32
N LEU A 57 27.76 -15.39 -6.62
CA LEU A 57 26.85 -16.28 -5.90
C LEU A 57 27.26 -16.41 -4.42
N GLU A 58 28.54 -16.61 -4.12
CA GLU A 58 29.05 -16.66 -2.75
C GLU A 58 28.72 -15.40 -1.94
N ARG A 59 28.92 -14.21 -2.53
CA ARG A 59 28.57 -12.94 -1.90
C ARG A 59 27.07 -12.81 -1.68
N GLY A 60 26.26 -13.15 -2.68
CA GLY A 60 24.80 -13.12 -2.58
C GLY A 60 24.28 -14.05 -1.48
N LEU A 61 24.72 -15.31 -1.44
CA LEU A 61 24.33 -16.27 -0.40
C LEU A 61 24.77 -15.80 1.00
N SER A 62 25.92 -15.15 1.12
CA SER A 62 26.36 -14.55 2.39
C SER A 62 25.45 -13.40 2.85
N LEU A 63 24.92 -12.59 1.92
CA LEU A 63 23.97 -11.53 2.24
C LEU A 63 22.60 -12.09 2.63
N VAL A 64 22.12 -13.14 1.96
CA VAL A 64 20.90 -13.85 2.37
C VAL A 64 21.06 -14.43 3.78
N ALA A 65 22.21 -15.03 4.09
CA ALA A 65 22.50 -15.58 5.41
C ALA A 65 22.37 -14.52 6.52
N GLU A 66 22.93 -13.33 6.29
CA GLU A 66 22.84 -12.21 7.22
C GLU A 66 21.41 -11.72 7.36
N ALA A 67 20.68 -11.54 6.25
CA ALA A 67 19.30 -11.05 6.24
C ALA A 67 18.34 -11.99 6.99
N GLN A 68 18.37 -13.29 6.68
CA GLN A 68 17.49 -14.26 7.34
C GLN A 68 17.81 -14.39 8.83
N SER A 69 19.09 -14.28 9.21
CA SER A 69 19.45 -14.33 10.62
C SER A 69 19.00 -13.06 11.35
N ALA A 70 19.06 -11.90 10.72
CA ALA A 70 18.61 -10.63 11.29
C ALA A 70 17.09 -10.67 11.51
N LEU A 71 16.34 -11.19 10.52
CA LEU A 71 14.90 -11.41 10.63
C LEU A 71 14.56 -12.36 11.79
N ARG A 72 15.25 -13.50 11.91
CA ARG A 72 15.06 -14.43 13.03
C ARG A 72 15.28 -13.74 14.38
N THR A 73 16.36 -12.96 14.51
CA THR A 73 16.66 -12.21 15.74
C THR A 73 15.57 -11.16 16.04
N ALA A 74 15.11 -10.42 15.03
CA ALA A 74 14.06 -9.41 15.18
C ALA A 74 12.75 -10.02 15.71
N LEU A 75 12.35 -11.17 15.14
CA LEU A 75 11.14 -11.89 15.54
C LEU A 75 11.24 -12.45 16.98
N GLN A 76 12.42 -12.96 17.36
CA GLN A 76 12.69 -13.38 18.74
C GLN A 76 12.58 -12.22 19.73
N LEU A 77 13.11 -11.04 19.39
CA LEU A 77 13.00 -9.83 20.23
C LEU A 77 11.55 -9.32 20.38
N LEU A 78 10.71 -9.62 19.40
CA LEU A 78 9.27 -9.37 19.43
C LEU A 78 8.48 -10.46 20.16
N HIS A 79 9.12 -11.55 20.58
CA HIS A 79 8.46 -12.76 21.09
C HIS A 79 7.40 -13.30 20.12
N ALA A 80 7.64 -13.13 18.82
CA ALA A 80 6.78 -13.67 17.79
C ALA A 80 7.00 -15.20 17.67
N PRO A 81 5.99 -15.97 17.25
CA PRO A 81 6.18 -17.33 16.80
C PRO A 81 7.24 -17.40 15.68
N GLU A 82 7.82 -18.58 15.48
CA GLU A 82 8.72 -18.81 14.34
C GLU A 82 7.99 -18.50 13.03
N ASP A 83 8.66 -17.74 12.17
CA ASP A 83 8.12 -17.33 10.88
C ASP A 83 8.38 -18.44 9.83
N PRO A 84 7.33 -19.02 9.23
CA PRO A 84 7.49 -20.09 8.26
C PRO A 84 8.33 -19.70 7.04
N ASP A 85 8.25 -18.44 6.61
CA ASP A 85 8.97 -17.97 5.42
C ASP A 85 10.47 -17.81 5.73
N GLN A 86 10.85 -17.27 6.88
CA GLN A 86 12.23 -17.20 7.35
C GLN A 86 12.84 -18.60 7.45
N LEU A 87 12.13 -19.57 8.01
CA LEU A 87 12.59 -20.97 8.08
C LEU A 87 12.78 -21.58 6.69
N ARG A 88 11.85 -21.32 5.76
CA ARG A 88 11.98 -21.77 4.36
C ARG A 88 13.21 -21.16 3.68
N VAL A 89 13.49 -19.88 3.93
CA VAL A 89 14.68 -19.21 3.40
C VAL A 89 15.96 -19.82 3.97
N PHE A 90 15.99 -20.13 5.27
CA PHE A 90 17.14 -20.79 5.91
C PHE A 90 17.41 -22.17 5.31
N GLU A 91 16.37 -23.00 5.16
CA GLU A 91 16.51 -24.35 4.57
C GLU A 91 16.89 -24.28 3.09
N TRP A 92 16.28 -23.36 2.33
CA TRP A 92 16.67 -23.10 0.94
C TRP A 92 18.13 -22.68 0.84
N LEU A 93 18.58 -21.76 1.68
CA LEU A 93 19.96 -21.27 1.68
C LEU A 93 20.95 -22.39 1.97
N LYS A 94 20.64 -23.26 2.94
CA LYS A 94 21.44 -24.44 3.28
C LYS A 94 21.53 -25.42 2.11
N ALA A 95 20.40 -25.73 1.47
CA ALA A 95 20.35 -26.62 0.32
C ALA A 95 21.11 -26.04 -0.89
N THR A 96 20.89 -24.78 -1.23
CA THR A 96 21.54 -24.07 -2.34
C THR A 96 23.04 -23.95 -2.12
N ALA A 97 23.50 -23.56 -0.92
CA ALA A 97 24.92 -23.48 -0.59
C ALA A 97 25.61 -24.86 -0.71
N ALA A 98 24.96 -25.93 -0.25
CA ALA A 98 25.46 -27.29 -0.41
C ALA A 98 25.55 -27.71 -1.88
N TRP A 99 24.49 -27.46 -2.66
CA TRP A 99 24.42 -27.79 -4.09
C TRP A 99 25.52 -27.10 -4.91
N HIS A 100 25.78 -25.82 -4.63
CA HIS A 100 26.79 -25.03 -5.33
C HIS A 100 28.19 -25.08 -4.68
N HIS A 101 28.38 -25.91 -3.64
CA HIS A 101 29.64 -26.03 -2.89
C HIS A 101 30.17 -24.69 -2.35
N VAL A 102 29.27 -23.82 -1.89
CA VAL A 102 29.60 -22.52 -1.31
C VAL A 102 29.65 -22.61 0.21
N PHE A 103 30.77 -22.19 0.80
CA PHE A 103 30.91 -22.13 2.26
C PHE A 103 30.51 -20.76 2.81
N ILE A 104 29.40 -20.71 3.54
CA ILE A 104 28.93 -19.50 4.23
C ILE A 104 29.57 -19.43 5.62
N LYS A 105 30.40 -18.41 5.85
CA LYS A 105 31.22 -18.30 7.07
C LYS A 105 30.44 -17.90 8.33
N ARG A 106 29.34 -17.15 8.18
CA ARG A 106 28.62 -16.49 9.29
C ARG A 106 27.11 -16.64 9.17
N PHE A 107 26.40 -16.38 10.26
CA PHE A 107 24.93 -16.23 10.33
C PHE A 107 24.11 -17.50 10.08
N MET A 108 24.77 -18.65 9.91
CA MET A 108 24.12 -19.95 9.74
C MET A 108 24.00 -20.75 11.05
N ARG A 109 24.45 -20.20 12.19
CA ARG A 109 24.44 -20.86 13.49
C ARG A 109 23.51 -20.14 14.48
N ALA A 110 23.13 -20.81 15.55
CA ALA A 110 22.30 -20.21 16.61
C ALA A 110 23.08 -19.18 17.45
N ASP A 111 24.39 -19.38 17.60
CA ASP A 111 25.31 -18.56 18.42
C ASP A 111 26.01 -17.43 17.65
N ASP A 112 25.81 -17.33 16.33
CA ASP A 112 26.29 -16.22 15.49
C ASP A 112 25.12 -15.47 14.84
N PRO A 113 24.24 -14.81 15.63
CA PRO A 113 23.10 -14.07 15.08
C PRO A 113 23.54 -12.76 14.44
N ALA A 114 22.86 -12.37 13.36
CA ALA A 114 22.95 -11.01 12.81
C ALA A 114 22.15 -10.01 13.67
N ASP A 115 22.62 -8.77 13.68
CA ASP A 115 22.02 -7.65 14.39
C ASP A 115 20.87 -7.03 13.57
N PRO A 116 19.61 -7.10 14.04
CA PRO A 116 18.47 -6.57 13.32
C PRO A 116 18.49 -5.04 13.20
N ALA A 117 19.23 -4.31 14.04
CA ALA A 117 19.33 -2.85 13.92
C ALA A 117 20.16 -2.40 12.69
N ARG A 118 20.90 -3.32 12.06
CA ARG A 118 21.79 -3.04 10.92
C ARG A 118 21.15 -3.31 9.55
N TRP A 119 19.84 -3.53 9.49
CA TRP A 119 19.12 -3.85 8.24
C TRP A 119 19.36 -2.80 7.13
N GLY A 120 19.48 -1.50 7.46
CA GLY A 120 19.75 -0.45 6.47
C GLY A 120 21.14 -0.55 5.82
N ASP A 121 22.18 -0.89 6.60
CA ASP A 121 23.53 -1.15 6.07
C ASP A 121 23.54 -2.41 5.20
N LEU A 122 22.79 -3.44 5.61
CA LEU A 122 22.62 -4.66 4.85
C LEU A 122 21.94 -4.40 3.49
N LEU A 123 20.84 -3.65 3.44
CA LEU A 123 20.19 -3.24 2.19
C LEU A 123 21.15 -2.45 1.30
N SER A 124 21.88 -1.48 1.86
CA SER A 124 22.89 -0.72 1.10
C SER A 124 23.99 -1.62 0.51
N ARG A 125 24.35 -2.72 1.18
CA ARG A 125 25.31 -3.73 0.66
C ARG A 125 24.69 -4.57 -0.45
N VAL A 126 23.42 -4.96 -0.31
CA VAL A 126 22.66 -5.67 -1.35
C VAL A 126 22.55 -4.82 -2.61
N GLU A 127 22.12 -3.55 -2.50
CA GLU A 127 22.03 -2.61 -3.62
C GLU A 127 23.38 -2.40 -4.33
N ARG A 128 24.49 -2.32 -3.56
CA ARG A 128 25.83 -2.23 -4.14
C ARG A 128 26.21 -3.48 -4.94
N GLU A 129 25.86 -4.67 -4.45
CA GLU A 129 26.11 -5.91 -5.20
C GLU A 129 25.18 -6.05 -6.41
N GLN A 130 23.90 -5.68 -6.30
CA GLN A 130 22.97 -5.60 -7.43
C GLN A 130 23.52 -4.66 -8.51
N SER A 131 24.01 -3.48 -8.13
CA SER A 131 24.63 -2.52 -9.05
C SER A 131 25.91 -3.05 -9.72
N ARG A 132 26.71 -3.85 -8.98
CA ARG A 132 27.90 -4.52 -9.53
C ARG A 132 27.53 -5.59 -10.54
N GLN A 133 26.47 -6.37 -10.26
CA GLN A 133 25.96 -7.39 -11.18
C GLN A 133 25.32 -6.75 -12.42
N GLY A 134 24.57 -5.66 -12.26
CA GLY A 134 23.94 -4.92 -13.37
C GLY A 134 24.90 -4.16 -14.30
N ARG A 135 26.17 -3.94 -13.91
CA ARG A 135 27.21 -3.40 -14.81
C ARG A 135 27.91 -4.48 -15.65
N ALA A 136 27.76 -5.76 -15.30
CA ALA A 136 28.38 -6.89 -16.01
C ALA A 136 27.35 -7.84 -16.66
N GLY A 137 26.10 -7.80 -16.22
CA GLY A 137 24.97 -8.54 -16.78
C GLY A 137 23.88 -7.59 -17.25
N ARG A 138 23.19 -7.97 -18.33
CA ARG A 138 22.00 -7.27 -18.86
C ARG A 138 21.05 -6.95 -17.69
N PRO A 139 20.39 -5.78 -17.66
CA PRO A 139 19.47 -5.42 -16.58
C PRO A 139 18.49 -6.56 -16.33
N SER A 140 18.22 -6.85 -15.05
CA SER A 140 17.17 -7.82 -14.69
C SER A 140 15.87 -7.41 -15.39
N ARG A 141 15.03 -8.38 -15.76
CA ARG A 141 13.78 -8.09 -16.50
C ARG A 141 12.93 -7.03 -15.79
N SER A 142 12.90 -7.05 -14.45
CA SER A 142 12.24 -6.04 -13.62
C SER A 142 12.88 -4.64 -13.76
N SER A 143 14.21 -4.52 -13.78
CA SER A 143 14.89 -3.24 -14.02
C SER A 143 14.61 -2.67 -15.42
N SER A 144 14.51 -3.53 -16.44
CA SER A 144 14.16 -3.11 -17.80
C SER A 144 12.69 -2.66 -17.91
N ALA A 145 11.79 -3.30 -17.16
CA ALA A 145 10.38 -2.95 -17.12
C ALA A 145 10.14 -1.61 -16.38
N ILE A 146 10.91 -1.31 -15.33
CA ILE A 146 10.89 0.00 -14.66
C ILE A 146 11.43 1.12 -15.57
N GLU A 147 12.50 0.87 -16.32
CA GLU A 147 12.99 1.82 -17.33
C GLU A 147 11.95 2.08 -18.42
N ARG A 148 11.25 1.03 -18.87
CA ARG A 148 10.11 1.16 -19.78
C ARG A 148 8.99 2.02 -19.18
N LEU A 149 8.62 1.80 -17.91
CA LEU A 149 7.63 2.61 -17.21
C LEU A 149 8.01 4.09 -17.15
N ARG A 150 9.29 4.41 -16.90
CA ARG A 150 9.80 5.79 -16.94
C ARG A 150 9.64 6.44 -18.32
N ALA A 151 9.97 5.70 -19.38
CA ALA A 151 9.86 6.18 -20.76
C ALA A 151 8.40 6.44 -21.13
N LEU A 152 7.49 5.51 -20.81
CA LEU A 152 6.05 5.64 -21.05
C LEU A 152 5.46 6.86 -20.32
N ARG A 153 5.84 7.09 -19.06
CA ARG A 153 5.42 8.30 -18.32
C ARG A 153 5.91 9.59 -18.99
N HIS A 154 7.13 9.59 -19.54
CA HIS A 154 7.64 10.76 -20.24
C HIS A 154 6.87 11.03 -21.55
N ALA A 155 6.45 9.98 -22.26
CA ALA A 155 5.60 10.09 -23.44
C ALA A 155 4.19 10.63 -23.11
N LEU A 156 3.58 10.15 -22.02
CA LEU A 156 2.27 10.66 -21.54
C LEU A 156 2.29 12.17 -21.28
N ARG A 157 3.38 12.70 -20.71
CA ARG A 157 3.53 14.16 -20.48
C ARG A 157 3.65 14.98 -21.76
N LYS A 158 4.01 14.37 -22.89
CA LYS A 158 4.11 15.04 -24.20
C LYS A 158 2.78 15.09 -24.95
N GLY A 159 1.73 14.44 -24.45
CA GLY A 159 0.38 14.50 -25.03
C GLY A 159 0.19 13.65 -26.30
N GLU A 160 1.10 12.71 -26.59
CA GLU A 160 0.93 11.73 -27.66
C GLU A 160 0.00 10.60 -27.18
N ASP A 161 -1.10 10.36 -27.92
CA ASP A 161 -2.14 9.35 -27.68
C ASP A 161 -2.27 8.85 -26.23
N ALA A 162 -2.90 9.68 -25.39
CA ALA A 162 -3.05 9.40 -23.96
C ALA A 162 -3.74 8.04 -23.68
N GLY A 163 -4.64 7.60 -24.56
CA GLY A 163 -5.36 6.33 -24.38
C GLY A 163 -4.46 5.12 -24.54
N GLU A 164 -3.66 5.09 -25.61
CA GLU A 164 -2.68 4.03 -25.85
C GLU A 164 -1.51 4.09 -24.85
N GLY A 165 -1.04 5.30 -24.52
CA GLY A 165 0.00 5.50 -23.51
C GLY A 165 -0.39 4.96 -22.14
N TRP A 166 -1.63 5.17 -21.70
CA TRP A 166 -2.11 4.64 -20.42
C TRP A 166 -2.27 3.13 -20.43
N ARG A 167 -2.70 2.53 -21.55
CA ARG A 167 -2.74 1.07 -21.71
C ARG A 167 -1.34 0.46 -21.50
N ALA A 168 -0.33 1.04 -22.15
CA ALA A 168 1.04 0.59 -22.02
C ALA A 168 1.60 0.75 -20.59
N VAL A 169 1.23 1.82 -19.86
CA VAL A 169 1.61 2.01 -18.45
C VAL A 169 0.97 0.95 -17.56
N ILE A 170 -0.32 0.68 -17.75
CA ILE A 170 -1.06 -0.32 -16.96
C ILE A 170 -0.43 -1.71 -17.16
N GLU A 171 -0.18 -2.12 -18.40
CA GLU A 171 0.46 -3.39 -18.74
C GLU A 171 1.88 -3.49 -18.16
N ALA A 172 2.68 -2.42 -18.28
CA ALA A 172 4.04 -2.43 -17.76
C ALA A 172 4.09 -2.58 -16.23
N VAL A 173 3.19 -1.93 -15.50
CA VAL A 173 3.12 -2.06 -14.04
C VAL A 173 2.63 -3.45 -13.62
N ASP A 174 1.64 -4.00 -14.33
CA ASP A 174 1.18 -5.37 -14.07
C ASP A 174 2.30 -6.39 -14.30
N GLU A 175 3.01 -6.27 -15.42
CA GLU A 175 4.19 -7.08 -15.74
C GLU A 175 5.28 -6.97 -14.66
N ILE A 176 5.57 -5.77 -14.16
CA ILE A 176 6.55 -5.57 -13.07
C ILE A 176 6.16 -6.35 -11.81
N VAL A 177 4.87 -6.38 -11.47
CA VAL A 177 4.35 -7.10 -10.30
C VAL A 177 4.33 -8.61 -10.54
N GLU A 178 3.91 -9.07 -11.72
CA GLU A 178 3.95 -10.49 -12.11
C GLU A 178 5.38 -11.06 -12.08
N GLN A 179 6.38 -10.22 -12.36
CA GLN A 179 7.80 -10.57 -12.27
C GLN A 179 8.34 -10.60 -10.83
N GLY A 180 7.48 -10.45 -9.81
CA GLY A 180 7.83 -10.61 -8.40
C GLY A 180 8.15 -9.31 -7.67
N THR A 181 8.02 -8.15 -8.33
CA THR A 181 8.20 -6.86 -7.64
C THR A 181 7.00 -6.60 -6.72
N PRO A 182 7.21 -6.30 -5.42
CA PRO A 182 6.10 -6.04 -4.51
C PRO A 182 5.22 -4.86 -4.99
N PRO A 183 3.89 -4.94 -4.88
CA PRO A 183 3.01 -3.81 -5.22
C PRO A 183 3.26 -2.54 -4.40
N SER A 184 3.90 -2.68 -3.24
CA SER A 184 4.32 -1.57 -2.37
C SER A 184 5.66 -0.94 -2.77
N ASN A 185 6.29 -1.40 -3.85
CA ASN A 185 7.60 -0.95 -4.30
C ASN A 185 7.63 0.58 -4.45
N ARG A 186 8.64 1.19 -3.84
CA ARG A 186 8.77 2.65 -3.75
C ARG A 186 8.95 3.29 -5.11
N GLU A 187 9.70 2.67 -6.01
CA GLU A 187 10.01 3.23 -7.33
C GLU A 187 8.77 3.29 -8.22
N ILE A 188 7.96 2.22 -8.23
CA ILE A 188 6.64 2.21 -8.91
C ILE A 188 5.75 3.32 -8.34
N ARG A 189 5.66 3.41 -7.01
CA ARG A 189 4.88 4.44 -6.32
C ARG A 189 5.34 5.85 -6.69
N ASP A 190 6.63 6.14 -6.61
CA ASP A 190 7.18 7.47 -6.88
C ASP A 190 7.00 7.87 -8.36
N LEU A 191 6.90 6.89 -9.27
CA LEU A 191 6.58 7.11 -10.69
C LEU A 191 5.10 7.37 -10.95
N LEU A 192 4.19 6.68 -10.26
CA LEU A 192 2.75 6.78 -10.46
C LEU A 192 2.09 7.92 -9.65
N LEU A 193 2.61 8.25 -8.46
CA LEU A 193 2.05 9.27 -7.57
C LEU A 193 1.76 10.61 -8.28
N PRO A 194 2.67 11.18 -9.10
CA PRO A 194 2.43 12.47 -9.74
C PRO A 194 1.31 12.47 -10.78
N VAL A 195 1.00 11.31 -11.36
CA VAL A 195 0.01 11.13 -12.43
C VAL A 195 -1.20 10.33 -11.96
N LEU A 196 -1.31 10.08 -10.64
CA LEU A 196 -2.34 9.21 -10.07
C LEU A 196 -3.74 9.71 -10.44
N ASP A 197 -3.94 11.02 -10.48
CA ASP A 197 -5.22 11.64 -10.80
C ASP A 197 -5.57 11.58 -12.29
N GLU A 198 -4.57 11.43 -13.16
CA GLU A 198 -4.70 11.41 -14.62
C GLU A 198 -5.01 10.01 -15.19
N ILE A 199 -4.98 8.96 -14.36
CA ILE A 199 -5.25 7.58 -14.76
C ILE A 199 -6.70 7.46 -15.31
N PRO A 200 -6.91 6.92 -16.52
CA PRO A 200 -8.22 6.81 -17.13
C PRO A 200 -9.11 5.82 -16.40
N GLU A 201 -10.41 6.04 -16.53
CA GLU A 201 -11.46 5.18 -16.00
C GLU A 201 -11.53 3.87 -16.78
N ARG A 202 -11.23 2.76 -16.11
CA ARG A 202 -11.29 1.42 -16.71
C ARG A 202 -11.81 0.41 -15.70
N GLU A 203 -12.78 -0.40 -16.13
CA GLU A 203 -13.30 -1.51 -15.32
C GLU A 203 -12.42 -2.76 -15.42
N ASP A 204 -11.58 -2.85 -16.46
CA ASP A 204 -10.74 -4.00 -16.82
C ASP A 204 -9.28 -3.85 -16.35
N LEU A 205 -9.05 -3.32 -15.14
CA LEU A 205 -7.70 -3.17 -14.62
C LEU A 205 -7.09 -4.54 -14.22
N PRO A 206 -5.88 -4.85 -14.70
CA PRO A 206 -5.13 -6.02 -14.27
C PRO A 206 -4.88 -6.06 -12.76
N ASN A 207 -4.66 -7.25 -12.21
CA ASN A 207 -4.62 -7.45 -10.77
C ASN A 207 -3.40 -6.78 -10.11
N GLY A 208 -2.22 -6.91 -10.70
CA GLY A 208 -0.99 -6.28 -10.20
C GLY A 208 -1.11 -4.75 -10.18
N PHE A 209 -1.71 -4.17 -11.22
CA PHE A 209 -2.00 -2.73 -11.25
C PHE A 209 -2.94 -2.29 -10.11
N ARG A 210 -4.03 -3.04 -9.88
CA ARG A 210 -4.98 -2.78 -8.77
C ARG A 210 -4.29 -2.84 -7.40
N LEU A 211 -3.42 -3.82 -7.19
CA LEU A 211 -2.65 -3.96 -5.96
C LEU A 211 -1.70 -2.78 -5.73
N VAL A 212 -1.04 -2.29 -6.77
CA VAL A 212 -0.18 -1.10 -6.69
C VAL A 212 -0.98 0.13 -6.30
N LEU A 213 -2.12 0.39 -6.96
CA LEU A 213 -2.99 1.53 -6.60
C LEU A 213 -3.47 1.46 -5.15
N ARG A 214 -3.78 0.26 -4.65
CA ARG A 214 -4.16 0.04 -3.25
C ARG A 214 -3.03 0.40 -2.28
N GLU A 215 -1.80 0.00 -2.56
CA GLU A 215 -0.65 0.31 -1.70
C GLU A 215 -0.25 1.78 -1.76
N ILE A 216 -0.40 2.44 -2.92
CA ILE A 216 -0.27 3.91 -3.02
C ILE A 216 -1.32 4.60 -2.13
N ASP A 217 -2.56 4.11 -2.16
CA ASP A 217 -3.64 4.63 -1.34
C ASP A 217 -3.38 4.47 0.16
N ARG A 218 -2.91 3.29 0.56
CA ARG A 218 -2.50 2.97 1.92
C ARG A 218 -1.34 3.87 2.36
N PHE A 219 -0.34 4.05 1.50
CA PHE A 219 0.78 4.94 1.75
C PHE A 219 0.32 6.38 2.02
N LEU A 220 -0.56 6.93 1.16
CA LEU A 220 -1.10 8.28 1.31
C LEU A 220 -1.99 8.43 2.57
N ALA A 221 -2.66 7.37 3.00
CA ALA A 221 -3.42 7.38 4.26
C ALA A 221 -2.53 7.42 5.52
N THR A 222 -1.36 6.77 5.45
CA THR A 222 -0.41 6.73 6.58
C THR A 222 0.54 7.93 6.67
N ARG A 223 0.66 8.73 5.60
CA ARG A 223 1.51 9.94 5.56
C ARG A 223 0.69 11.19 5.23
N PRO A 224 0.16 11.90 6.24
CA PRO A 224 -0.45 13.21 6.03
C PRO A 224 0.58 14.19 5.43
N GLY A 225 0.18 14.98 4.43
CA GLY A 225 1.03 16.00 3.79
C GLY A 225 1.75 15.66 2.47
N LEU A 226 1.76 14.41 2.00
CA LEU A 226 2.29 14.03 0.66
C LEU A 226 1.22 13.91 -0.42
N SER A 227 -0.06 14.06 -0.05
CA SER A 227 -1.14 14.24 -1.02
C SER A 227 -0.86 15.56 -1.74
N SER A 228 -0.32 15.45 -2.95
CA SER A 228 0.17 16.52 -3.83
C SER A 228 -0.23 17.92 -3.37
N ALA A 229 0.80 18.72 -3.02
CA ALA A 229 0.75 20.17 -3.02
C ALA A 229 0.54 20.72 -4.44
N THR A 230 -0.44 20.20 -5.18
CA THR A 230 -1.11 20.99 -6.20
C THR A 230 -1.89 22.02 -5.39
N VAL A 231 -1.33 23.22 -5.30
CA VAL A 231 -1.96 24.46 -4.85
C VAL A 231 -3.46 24.30 -4.99
N ALA A 232 -4.19 24.22 -3.87
CA ALA A 232 -5.64 24.17 -3.93
C ALA A 232 -6.07 25.37 -4.77
N PRO A 233 -6.59 25.18 -6.01
CA PRO A 233 -7.13 26.29 -6.76
C PRO A 233 -8.21 26.89 -5.88
N GLU A 234 -8.40 28.21 -5.93
CA GLU A 234 -9.57 28.81 -5.28
C GLU A 234 -10.82 27.97 -5.60
N PRO A 235 -11.73 27.77 -4.62
CA PRO A 235 -12.85 26.86 -4.78
C PRO A 235 -13.55 27.14 -6.11
N GLY A 236 -13.43 26.18 -7.04
CA GLY A 236 -13.92 26.35 -8.40
C GLY A 236 -15.43 26.60 -8.38
N ALA A 237 -15.97 27.11 -9.49
CA ALA A 237 -17.41 27.32 -9.63
C ALA A 237 -18.21 26.04 -9.29
N GLU A 238 -17.65 24.88 -9.62
CA GLU A 238 -18.20 23.55 -9.34
C GLU A 238 -18.28 23.25 -7.83
N VAL A 239 -17.23 23.55 -7.05
CA VAL A 239 -17.23 23.35 -5.59
C VAL A 239 -18.32 24.20 -4.94
N LYS A 240 -18.47 25.46 -5.37
CA LYS A 240 -19.53 26.35 -4.86
C LYS A 240 -20.93 25.86 -5.25
N ALA A 241 -21.10 25.26 -6.43
CA ALA A 241 -22.37 24.68 -6.85
C ALA A 241 -22.70 23.39 -6.07
N ALA A 242 -21.74 22.47 -5.95
CA ALA A 242 -21.91 21.24 -5.16
C ALA A 242 -22.16 21.55 -3.67
N ALA A 243 -21.48 22.56 -3.10
CA ALA A 243 -21.71 23.01 -1.73
C ALA A 243 -23.12 23.57 -1.52
N ARG A 244 -23.71 24.25 -2.52
CA ARG A 244 -25.11 24.70 -2.45
C ARG A 244 -26.10 23.53 -2.44
N LEU A 245 -25.82 22.45 -3.17
CA LEU A 245 -26.65 21.25 -3.21
C LEU A 245 -26.54 20.39 -1.94
N LEU A 246 -25.35 20.31 -1.36
CA LEU A 246 -25.00 19.39 -0.28
C LEU A 246 -24.83 20.04 1.10
N GLY A 247 -24.92 21.37 1.18
CA GLY A 247 -24.75 22.13 2.41
C GLY A 247 -25.64 21.61 3.55
N GLY A 248 -25.03 21.30 4.69
CA GLY A 248 -25.72 20.78 5.87
C GLY A 248 -26.20 19.32 5.79
N LYS A 249 -25.93 18.61 4.69
CA LYS A 249 -26.31 17.20 4.51
C LYS A 249 -25.16 16.26 4.88
N ALA A 250 -25.48 14.99 5.14
CA ALA A 250 -24.47 13.94 5.28
C ALA A 250 -24.20 13.28 3.91
N VAL A 251 -22.95 12.89 3.68
CA VAL A 251 -22.53 12.17 2.48
C VAL A 251 -21.77 10.92 2.91
N VAL A 252 -21.98 9.80 2.22
CA VAL A 252 -21.21 8.56 2.45
C VAL A 252 -20.19 8.42 1.34
N LEU A 253 -18.93 8.13 1.69
CA LEU A 253 -17.89 7.72 0.75
C LEU A 253 -17.55 6.25 1.00
N ILE A 254 -17.72 5.42 -0.01
CA ILE A 254 -17.40 3.98 0.00
C ILE A 254 -16.16 3.77 -0.85
N GLY A 255 -15.13 3.17 -0.28
CA GLY A 255 -13.93 2.78 -1.01
C GLY A 255 -12.66 3.52 -0.59
N GLY A 256 -11.54 2.96 -1.05
CA GLY A 256 -10.19 3.42 -0.76
C GLY A 256 -9.83 3.42 0.73
N SER A 257 -8.72 4.07 1.07
CA SER A 257 -8.24 4.20 2.46
C SER A 257 -8.62 5.55 3.05
N ARG A 258 -9.12 5.61 4.28
CA ARG A 258 -9.56 6.85 4.91
C ARG A 258 -8.39 7.80 5.12
N ARG A 259 -8.47 8.98 4.50
CA ARG A 259 -7.49 10.06 4.67
C ARG A 259 -8.12 11.19 5.46
N ARG A 260 -7.69 11.40 6.70
CA ARG A 260 -8.29 12.42 7.59
C ARG A 260 -8.27 13.82 6.96
N GLU A 261 -7.16 14.21 6.32
CA GLU A 261 -7.04 15.51 5.66
C GLU A 261 -8.00 15.66 4.47
N ALA A 262 -8.11 14.64 3.61
CA ALA A 262 -9.03 14.67 2.49
C ALA A 262 -10.49 14.67 2.96
N GLN A 263 -10.81 13.89 4.01
CA GLN A 263 -12.13 13.85 4.62
C GLN A 263 -12.55 15.24 5.14
N GLU A 264 -11.66 15.89 5.88
CA GLU A 264 -11.90 17.23 6.40
C GLU A 264 -11.92 18.30 5.30
N SER A 265 -11.07 18.17 4.28
CA SER A 265 -11.05 19.05 3.12
C SER A 265 -12.36 18.99 2.34
N LEU A 266 -12.85 17.79 2.03
CA LEU A 266 -14.13 17.57 1.36
C LEU A 266 -15.31 18.05 2.21
N LYS A 267 -15.32 17.73 3.50
CA LYS A 267 -16.36 18.19 4.43
C LYS A 267 -16.45 19.71 4.44
N ARG A 268 -15.32 20.41 4.57
CA ARG A 268 -15.29 21.88 4.57
C ARG A 268 -15.68 22.47 3.21
N ALA A 269 -15.09 21.98 2.13
CA ALA A 269 -15.28 22.53 0.80
C ALA A 269 -16.73 22.38 0.29
N LEU A 270 -17.38 21.25 0.59
CA LEU A 270 -18.76 20.96 0.19
C LEU A 270 -19.80 21.39 1.25
N GLY A 271 -19.38 21.97 2.37
CA GLY A 271 -20.28 22.44 3.43
C GLY A 271 -21.07 21.32 4.12
N LEU A 272 -20.51 20.11 4.21
CA LEU A 272 -21.22 18.93 4.71
C LEU A 272 -21.38 18.98 6.23
N LYS A 273 -22.53 18.51 6.74
CA LYS A 273 -22.71 18.21 8.16
C LYS A 273 -21.75 17.09 8.58
N GLU A 274 -21.67 16.05 7.76
CA GLU A 274 -20.88 14.86 8.02
C GLU A 274 -20.43 14.20 6.71
N LEU A 275 -19.19 13.69 6.69
CA LEU A 275 -18.70 12.81 5.63
C LEU A 275 -18.37 11.45 6.27
N ILE A 276 -19.19 10.44 5.98
CA ILE A 276 -19.07 9.09 6.52
C ILE A 276 -18.20 8.29 5.55
N TRP A 277 -16.93 8.06 5.90
CA TRP A 277 -16.02 7.32 5.05
C TRP A 277 -15.96 5.85 5.49
N VAL A 278 -16.50 4.97 4.65
CA VAL A 278 -16.47 3.52 4.85
C VAL A 278 -15.35 2.93 4.00
N GLU A 279 -14.27 2.52 4.67
CA GLU A 279 -13.15 1.82 4.04
C GLU A 279 -13.61 0.45 3.53
N THR A 280 -13.07 0.03 2.39
CA THR A 280 -13.36 -1.27 1.80
C THR A 280 -12.16 -2.19 1.93
N LYS A 281 -12.36 -3.40 2.47
CA LYS A 281 -11.37 -4.48 2.43
C LYS A 281 -11.70 -5.48 1.31
N GLU A 282 -10.68 -6.24 0.91
CA GLU A 282 -10.82 -7.35 -0.04
C GLU A 282 -11.88 -8.35 0.49
N HIS A 283 -12.82 -8.75 -0.37
CA HIS A 283 -13.94 -9.67 -0.06
C HIS A 283 -14.99 -9.17 0.96
N GLN A 284 -15.09 -7.86 1.21
CA GLN A 284 -16.14 -7.32 2.08
C GLN A 284 -17.49 -7.26 1.36
N SER A 285 -18.53 -7.86 1.96
CA SER A 285 -19.89 -7.86 1.42
C SER A 285 -20.55 -6.48 1.48
N VAL A 286 -21.43 -6.19 0.51
CA VAL A 286 -22.23 -4.95 0.44
C VAL A 286 -23.05 -4.68 1.72
N GLY A 287 -23.44 -5.74 2.44
CA GLY A 287 -24.14 -5.66 3.73
C GLY A 287 -23.47 -4.75 4.77
N SER A 288 -22.15 -4.57 4.70
CA SER A 288 -21.42 -3.68 5.62
C SER A 288 -21.62 -2.17 5.35
N PHE A 289 -22.12 -1.80 4.17
CA PHE A 289 -22.37 -0.41 3.78
C PHE A 289 -23.82 0.02 4.06
N GLU A 290 -24.73 -0.95 4.14
CA GLU A 290 -26.18 -0.74 4.27
C GLU A 290 -26.55 0.21 5.43
N PRO A 291 -25.99 0.10 6.65
CA PRO A 291 -26.37 0.97 7.75
C PRO A 291 -25.97 2.43 7.50
N ALA A 292 -24.83 2.66 6.84
CA ALA A 292 -24.36 4.00 6.51
C ALA A 292 -25.21 4.63 5.40
N ILE A 293 -25.52 3.86 4.36
CA ILE A 293 -26.34 4.32 3.24
C ILE A 293 -27.78 4.58 3.71
N ALA A 294 -28.37 3.74 4.56
CA ALA A 294 -29.78 3.84 4.97
C ALA A 294 -30.11 5.05 5.87
N ARG A 295 -29.11 5.76 6.42
CA ARG A 295 -29.33 6.92 7.29
C ARG A 295 -30.19 8.00 6.61
N PRO A 296 -31.25 8.52 7.25
CA PRO A 296 -32.16 9.48 6.61
C PRO A 296 -31.50 10.83 6.28
N ASP A 297 -30.43 11.21 6.98
CA ASP A 297 -29.71 12.46 6.74
C ASP A 297 -28.63 12.39 5.64
N VAL A 298 -28.43 11.20 5.06
CA VAL A 298 -27.48 10.99 3.95
C VAL A 298 -28.15 11.28 2.62
N ALA A 299 -27.62 12.28 1.91
CA ALA A 299 -28.18 12.79 0.66
C ALA A 299 -27.48 12.31 -0.61
N LEU A 300 -26.27 11.74 -0.48
CA LEU A 300 -25.45 11.34 -1.62
C LEU A 300 -24.49 10.23 -1.19
N ILE A 301 -24.28 9.26 -2.08
CA ILE A 301 -23.28 8.21 -1.95
C ILE A 301 -22.18 8.43 -2.99
N LEU A 302 -20.93 8.53 -2.54
CA LEU A 302 -19.73 8.56 -3.36
C LEU A 302 -19.11 7.17 -3.35
N LEU A 303 -18.90 6.57 -4.52
CA LEU A 303 -18.27 5.26 -4.65
C LEU A 303 -16.93 5.41 -5.37
N ALA A 304 -15.83 5.16 -4.68
CA ALA A 304 -14.50 5.25 -5.25
C ALA A 304 -14.17 3.99 -6.07
N ILE A 305 -14.29 4.10 -7.39
CA ILE A 305 -14.28 2.94 -8.30
C ILE A 305 -12.87 2.42 -8.61
N ARG A 306 -11.82 3.26 -8.54
CA ARG A 306 -10.42 2.82 -8.74
C ARG A 306 -9.95 1.75 -7.74
N TRP A 307 -10.57 1.70 -6.57
CA TRP A 307 -10.14 0.85 -5.45
C TRP A 307 -11.17 -0.24 -5.11
N SER A 308 -12.11 -0.45 -6.03
CA SER A 308 -13.28 -1.28 -5.85
C SER A 308 -13.12 -2.62 -6.59
N SER A 309 -13.06 -3.75 -5.86
CA SER A 309 -13.19 -5.10 -6.44
C SER A 309 -14.56 -5.31 -7.12
N HIS A 310 -14.73 -6.28 -8.03
CA HIS A 310 -15.97 -6.54 -8.79
C HIS A 310 -17.31 -6.60 -7.98
N ALA A 311 -17.26 -6.69 -6.65
CA ALA A 311 -18.41 -6.77 -5.73
C ALA A 311 -19.27 -5.49 -5.57
N PHE A 312 -18.95 -4.35 -6.21
CA PHE A 312 -19.71 -3.11 -6.01
C PHE A 312 -20.86 -2.88 -7.01
N GLY A 313 -21.10 -3.81 -7.94
CA GLY A 313 -22.27 -3.77 -8.83
C GLY A 313 -23.60 -3.68 -8.07
N ASP A 314 -23.68 -4.32 -6.91
CA ASP A 314 -24.89 -4.37 -6.07
C ASP A 314 -25.13 -3.08 -5.27
N VAL A 315 -24.11 -2.22 -5.08
CA VAL A 315 -24.27 -0.94 -4.37
C VAL A 315 -25.22 -0.02 -5.13
N ARG A 316 -25.20 -0.04 -6.46
CA ARG A 316 -26.12 0.76 -7.27
C ARG A 316 -27.57 0.33 -7.05
N GLN A 317 -27.84 -0.96 -7.14
CA GLN A 317 -29.19 -1.51 -6.90
C GLN A 317 -29.70 -1.15 -5.50
N TYR A 318 -28.81 -1.17 -4.51
CA TYR A 318 -29.14 -0.79 -3.14
C TYR A 318 -29.44 0.71 -2.99
N CYS A 319 -28.63 1.59 -3.59
CA CYS A 319 -28.85 3.04 -3.60
C CYS A 319 -30.15 3.41 -4.32
N ASP A 320 -30.42 2.79 -5.47
CA ASP A 320 -31.64 3.01 -6.26
C ASP A 320 -32.89 2.65 -5.45
N ARG A 321 -32.87 1.51 -4.73
CA ARG A 321 -33.96 1.09 -3.85
C ARG A 321 -34.24 2.08 -2.71
N LEU A 322 -33.22 2.77 -2.23
CA LEU A 322 -33.34 3.77 -1.16
C LEU A 322 -33.53 5.20 -1.67
N GLY A 323 -33.62 5.40 -3.00
CA GLY A 323 -33.77 6.71 -3.61
C GLY A 323 -32.56 7.63 -3.37
N LYS A 324 -31.36 7.06 -3.25
CA LYS A 324 -30.14 7.82 -2.93
C LYS A 324 -29.25 7.94 -4.16
N PRO A 325 -28.94 9.17 -4.61
CA PRO A 325 -28.00 9.39 -5.70
C PRO A 325 -26.65 8.72 -5.42
N LEU A 326 -26.16 7.98 -6.41
CA LEU A 326 -24.84 7.34 -6.40
C LEU A 326 -23.95 8.02 -7.43
N VAL A 327 -22.85 8.62 -6.97
CA VAL A 327 -21.81 9.21 -7.80
C VAL A 327 -20.59 8.31 -7.75
N ARG A 328 -20.09 7.92 -8.91
CA ARG A 328 -18.84 7.19 -9.05
C ARG A 328 -17.68 8.18 -9.02
N LEU A 329 -16.71 7.93 -8.16
CA LEU A 329 -15.47 8.68 -8.08
C LEU A 329 -14.38 7.92 -8.84
N PRO A 330 -14.09 8.32 -10.07
CA PRO A 330 -13.11 7.67 -10.91
C PRO A 330 -11.68 7.90 -10.48
N GLY A 331 -11.43 8.90 -9.63
CA GLY A 331 -10.09 9.27 -9.20
C GLY A 331 -10.08 10.38 -8.19
N GLY A 332 -8.96 10.48 -7.47
CA GLY A 332 -8.66 11.56 -6.52
C GLY A 332 -9.68 11.74 -5.38
N TYR A 333 -9.28 12.52 -4.37
CA TYR A 333 -10.19 13.01 -3.32
C TYR A 333 -10.17 14.54 -3.26
N SER A 334 -9.71 15.19 -4.32
CA SER A 334 -9.67 16.65 -4.33
C SER A 334 -11.09 17.21 -4.39
N PRO A 335 -11.40 18.29 -3.64
CA PRO A 335 -12.73 18.87 -3.66
C PRO A 335 -13.22 19.29 -5.05
N ASN A 336 -12.33 19.79 -5.91
CA ASN A 336 -12.69 20.18 -7.28
C ASN A 336 -13.11 18.96 -8.11
N GLN A 337 -12.34 17.88 -8.12
CA GLN A 337 -12.70 16.67 -8.87
C GLN A 337 -13.99 16.04 -8.34
N VAL A 338 -14.13 15.94 -7.02
CA VAL A 338 -15.34 15.38 -6.41
C VAL A 338 -16.56 16.25 -6.77
N ALA A 339 -16.45 17.58 -6.70
CA ALA A 339 -17.52 18.48 -7.09
C ALA A 339 -17.89 18.35 -8.58
N ALA A 340 -16.89 18.28 -9.48
CA ALA A 340 -17.10 18.06 -10.90
C ALA A 340 -17.92 16.78 -11.16
N GLN A 341 -17.55 15.68 -10.49
CA GLN A 341 -18.21 14.39 -10.64
C GLN A 341 -19.61 14.37 -10.04
N ILE A 342 -19.84 15.07 -8.94
CA ILE A 342 -21.17 15.25 -8.39
C ILE A 342 -22.04 15.96 -9.43
N LEU A 343 -21.59 17.10 -9.95
CA LEU A 343 -22.40 17.89 -10.87
C LEU A 343 -22.65 17.19 -12.20
N SER A 344 -21.69 16.45 -12.74
CA SER A 344 -21.84 15.73 -14.01
C SER A 344 -22.78 14.53 -13.91
N GLN A 345 -22.82 13.85 -12.76
CA GLN A 345 -23.62 12.62 -12.58
C GLN A 345 -24.97 12.85 -11.90
N THR A 346 -25.18 14.01 -11.28
CA THR A 346 -26.41 14.31 -10.51
C THR A 346 -27.29 15.40 -11.12
N SER A 347 -26.93 15.92 -12.30
CA SER A 347 -27.59 17.09 -12.94
C SER A 347 -29.08 16.91 -13.25
N GLY A 348 -29.63 15.68 -13.14
CA GLY A 348 -31.07 15.39 -13.28
C GLY A 348 -31.78 14.86 -12.02
N GLN A 349 -31.09 14.73 -10.87
CA GLN A 349 -31.64 14.08 -9.66
C GLN A 349 -31.88 15.04 -8.48
N PHE A 350 -31.37 16.27 -8.55
CA PHE A 350 -31.61 17.31 -7.53
C PHE A 350 -32.56 18.44 -8.00
N GLY A 351 -33.16 18.29 -9.18
CA GLY A 351 -34.19 19.20 -9.70
C GLY A 351 -35.58 18.61 -9.45
N ASP A 352 -36.08 18.78 -8.24
CA ASP A 352 -37.50 18.86 -7.84
C ASP A 352 -37.58 18.61 -6.33
N GLY A 353 -37.57 19.71 -5.58
CA GLY A 353 -37.68 19.75 -4.13
C GLY A 353 -37.82 21.18 -3.64
#